data_AF-A0A8T9MV17-F1
#
_entry.id   AF-A0A8T9MV17-F1
#
_cell.length_a   1.000
_cell.length_b   1.000
_cell.length_c   1.000
_cell.angle_alpha   90.00
_cell.angle_beta   90.00
_cell.angle_gamma   90.00
#
_symmetry.space_group_name_H-M   'P 1'
#
loop_
_entity.id
_entity.type
_entity.pdbx_description
1 polymer ?
#
loop_
_entity_poly.entity_id
_entity_poly.type
_entity_poly.pdbx_seq_one_letter_code
_entity_poly.pdbx_strand_id
1 'polypeptide(L)'
;MNTVHLSGYPRIGAKRELKFAVEAFWKGAKTEAEVQEVAAEIRRLNWATQKAAGADLLPVGDFSFYDHVLDLLCTLGAIPKRFGFNPATLTLPEYFQLARGNATQFAMEMTKWFDTNYHYIVPEWHADTEFAVNAKNLIAQIQEAKAQGHDIKPTLVTPLPCCGWAKPKAKASNASPCCRNCSPPTPNCCANWYAEGVDWIQLDEPILSADADANWIKAVETAYKELANTGVRIIIGTYFASVAEHLNLLKALPVHGVHIDCVRAPEQLALFADAWYRKTKSCRSV
;
A
#
# COMPACT_ATOMS: atom_id res chain seq x y z
N MET A 1 -26.54 -4.01 9.94
CA MET A 1 -26.27 -3.19 8.74
C MET A 1 -24.91 -3.64 8.23
N ASN A 2 -24.80 -3.93 6.92
CA ASN A 2 -23.53 -4.34 6.32
C ASN A 2 -22.75 -3.08 5.92
N THR A 3 -21.42 -3.13 6.01
CA THR A 3 -20.53 -2.05 5.56
C THR A 3 -19.96 -2.42 4.20
N VAL A 4 -20.10 -1.54 3.22
CA VAL A 4 -19.54 -1.67 1.87
C VAL A 4 -18.27 -0.85 1.77
N HIS A 5 -17.17 -1.47 1.36
CA HIS A 5 -15.91 -0.80 1.13
C HIS A 5 -15.25 -1.32 -0.13
N LEU A 6 -14.31 -0.53 -0.67
CA LEU A 6 -13.46 -0.94 -1.79
C LEU A 6 -12.01 -1.14 -1.33
N SER A 7 -11.28 -2.00 -2.04
CA SER A 7 -9.83 -2.16 -1.84
C SER A 7 -9.03 -1.08 -2.57
N GLY A 8 -9.57 -0.53 -3.66
CA GLY A 8 -8.98 0.58 -4.40
C GLY A 8 -9.83 0.93 -5.62
N TYR A 9 -9.48 2.03 -6.30
CA TYR A 9 -10.20 2.50 -7.47
C TYR A 9 -9.25 2.90 -8.62
N PRO A 10 -9.64 2.71 -9.90
CA PRO A 10 -8.82 3.15 -11.03
C PRO A 10 -8.53 4.65 -11.02
N ARG A 11 -7.24 5.00 -11.11
CA ARG A 11 -6.75 6.39 -10.99
C ARG A 11 -6.49 7.10 -12.32
N ILE A 12 -6.65 6.41 -13.45
CA ILE A 12 -6.30 6.96 -14.76
C ILE A 12 -7.25 8.08 -15.22
N GLY A 13 -8.44 8.15 -14.62
CA GLY A 13 -9.55 9.02 -15.00
C GLY A 13 -10.42 8.41 -16.12
N ALA A 14 -11.68 8.83 -16.19
CA ALA A 14 -12.67 8.24 -17.11
C ALA A 14 -12.27 8.33 -18.59
N LYS A 15 -11.46 9.33 -18.96
CA LYS A 15 -10.95 9.54 -20.32
C LYS A 15 -9.42 9.58 -20.38
N ARG A 16 -8.75 8.96 -19.39
CA ARG A 16 -7.29 8.90 -19.25
C ARG A 16 -6.65 10.27 -18.99
N GLU A 17 -7.34 11.14 -18.27
CA GLU A 17 -6.91 12.48 -17.88
C GLU A 17 -5.52 12.46 -17.24
N LEU A 18 -5.26 11.50 -16.34
CA LEU A 18 -3.96 11.38 -15.67
C LEU A 18 -2.84 11.07 -16.67
N LYS A 19 -3.08 10.17 -17.65
CA LYS A 19 -2.09 9.84 -18.69
C LYS A 19 -1.65 11.09 -19.42
N PHE A 20 -2.61 11.88 -19.91
CA PHE A 20 -2.30 13.06 -20.71
C PHE A 20 -1.64 14.16 -19.88
N ALA A 21 -2.07 14.36 -18.63
CA ALA A 21 -1.45 15.33 -17.73
C ALA A 21 0.01 14.98 -17.42
N VAL A 22 0.28 13.72 -17.06
CA VAL A 22 1.63 13.23 -16.76
C VAL A 22 2.53 13.27 -18.00
N GLU A 23 2.04 12.86 -19.17
CA GLU A 23 2.82 12.95 -20.42
C GLU A 23 3.11 14.39 -20.84
N ALA A 24 2.17 15.32 -20.64
CA ALA A 24 2.39 16.74 -20.90
C ALA A 24 3.42 17.34 -19.92
N PHE A 25 3.37 16.95 -18.66
CA PHE A 25 4.36 17.35 -17.64
C PHE A 25 5.76 16.89 -18.01
N TRP A 26 5.93 15.62 -18.42
CA TRP A 26 7.23 15.12 -18.86
C TRP A 26 7.79 15.84 -20.09
N LYS A 27 6.93 16.44 -20.92
CA LYS A 27 7.31 17.26 -22.07
C LYS A 27 7.53 18.74 -21.72
N GLY A 28 7.35 19.13 -20.45
CA GLY A 28 7.41 20.52 -20.01
C GLY A 28 6.21 21.37 -20.44
N ALA A 29 5.14 20.75 -20.95
CA ALA A 29 3.93 21.43 -21.42
C ALA A 29 2.89 21.67 -20.30
N LYS A 30 3.11 21.09 -19.12
CA LYS A 30 2.36 21.36 -17.89
C LYS A 30 3.29 21.55 -16.73
N THR A 31 2.88 22.40 -15.80
CA THR A 31 3.52 22.60 -14.50
C THR A 31 3.09 21.52 -13.51
N GLU A 32 3.83 21.37 -12.41
CA GLU A 32 3.47 20.44 -11.34
C GLU A 32 2.11 20.78 -10.73
N ALA A 33 1.82 22.08 -10.54
CA ALA A 33 0.52 22.54 -10.03
C ALA A 33 -0.65 22.07 -10.91
N GLU A 34 -0.54 22.21 -12.24
CA GLU A 34 -1.58 21.74 -13.16
C GLU A 34 -1.77 20.22 -13.12
N VAL A 35 -0.70 19.45 -12.91
CA VAL A 35 -0.80 17.98 -12.77
C VAL A 35 -1.49 17.61 -11.46
N GLN A 36 -1.19 18.33 -10.38
CA GLN A 36 -1.82 18.16 -9.08
C GLN A 36 -3.31 18.53 -9.12
N GLU A 37 -3.70 19.56 -9.85
CA GLU A 37 -5.11 19.91 -10.08
C GLU A 37 -5.88 18.79 -10.79
N VAL A 38 -5.29 18.21 -11.86
CA VAL A 38 -5.89 17.06 -12.55
C VAL A 38 -6.03 15.86 -11.60
N ALA A 39 -5.01 15.61 -10.78
CA ALA A 39 -5.02 14.52 -9.81
C ALA A 39 -6.10 14.70 -8.73
N ALA A 40 -6.23 15.91 -8.18
CA ALA A 40 -7.26 16.27 -7.21
C ALA A 40 -8.67 16.09 -7.80
N GLU A 41 -8.90 16.54 -9.03
CA GLU A 41 -10.19 16.37 -9.70
C GLU A 41 -10.54 14.89 -9.93
N ILE A 42 -9.56 14.07 -10.34
CA ILE A 42 -9.77 12.63 -10.47
C ILE A 42 -10.15 12.00 -9.13
N ARG A 43 -9.43 12.31 -8.04
CA ARG A 43 -9.75 11.78 -6.70
C ARG A 43 -11.14 12.21 -6.25
N ARG A 44 -11.48 13.49 -6.38
CA ARG A 44 -12.80 14.05 -6.06
C ARG A 44 -13.93 13.33 -6.82
N LEU A 45 -13.78 13.14 -8.13
CA LEU A 45 -14.77 12.44 -8.96
C LEU A 45 -14.88 10.95 -8.60
N ASN A 46 -13.74 10.29 -8.33
CA ASN A 46 -13.71 8.89 -7.94
C ASN A 46 -14.41 8.67 -6.59
N TRP A 47 -14.14 9.51 -5.58
CA TRP A 47 -14.80 9.42 -4.28
C TRP A 47 -16.29 9.72 -4.38
N ALA A 48 -16.68 10.76 -5.13
CA ALA A 48 -18.09 11.07 -5.37
C ALA A 48 -18.84 9.90 -6.03
N THR A 49 -18.21 9.25 -7.02
CA THR A 49 -18.78 8.09 -7.71
C THR A 49 -18.99 6.91 -6.76
N GLN A 50 -17.97 6.57 -5.95
CA GLN A 50 -18.05 5.49 -4.98
C GLN A 50 -19.10 5.77 -3.90
N LYS A 51 -19.17 7.00 -3.40
CA LYS A 51 -20.17 7.40 -2.40
C LYS A 51 -21.59 7.34 -2.97
N ALA A 52 -21.80 7.81 -4.20
CA ALA A 52 -23.08 7.72 -4.90
C ALA A 52 -23.52 6.26 -5.15
N ALA A 53 -22.56 5.34 -5.28
CA ALA A 53 -22.82 3.90 -5.39
C ALA A 53 -23.10 3.21 -4.04
N GLY A 54 -23.11 3.96 -2.93
CA GLY A 54 -23.41 3.43 -1.60
C GLY A 54 -22.21 2.87 -0.84
N ALA A 55 -20.97 3.22 -1.21
CA ALA A 55 -19.80 2.87 -0.41
C ALA A 55 -19.81 3.61 0.94
N ASP A 56 -19.58 2.86 2.02
CA ASP A 56 -19.48 3.38 3.38
C ASP A 56 -18.05 3.86 3.67
N LEU A 57 -17.04 3.05 3.33
CA LEU A 57 -15.62 3.38 3.54
C LEU A 57 -14.89 3.53 2.20
N LEU A 58 -14.42 4.73 1.90
CA LEU A 58 -13.69 5.03 0.66
C LEU A 58 -12.19 4.75 0.80
N PRO A 59 -11.54 4.07 -0.18
CA PRO A 59 -10.10 3.93 -0.19
C PRO A 59 -9.42 5.30 -0.39
N VAL A 60 -8.31 5.48 0.31
CA VAL A 60 -7.38 6.61 0.13
C VAL A 60 -5.96 6.06 0.07
N GLY A 61 -5.10 6.60 -0.78
CA GLY A 61 -3.76 6.04 -1.04
C GLY A 61 -3.72 5.02 -2.18
N ASP A 62 -4.88 4.72 -2.80
CA ASP A 62 -5.00 3.99 -4.06
C ASP A 62 -4.63 4.84 -5.29
N PHE A 63 -4.76 6.17 -5.18
CA PHE A 63 -4.25 7.11 -6.17
C PHE A 63 -2.73 7.20 -6.17
N SER A 64 -2.15 7.21 -7.37
CA SER A 64 -0.72 7.30 -7.65
C SER A 64 -0.52 7.99 -8.98
N PHE A 65 0.59 8.74 -9.10
CA PHE A 65 1.05 9.28 -10.36
C PHE A 65 1.70 8.24 -11.27
N TYR A 66 2.17 7.12 -10.72
CA TYR A 66 2.82 6.08 -11.51
C TYR A 66 2.52 4.69 -10.96
N ASP A 67 3.00 4.38 -9.75
CA ASP A 67 2.87 3.08 -9.13
C ASP A 67 2.71 3.14 -7.61
N HIS A 68 1.82 2.32 -7.06
CA HIS A 68 1.49 2.28 -5.64
C HIS A 68 2.62 1.65 -4.78
N VAL A 69 3.40 0.73 -5.33
CA VAL A 69 4.60 0.21 -4.64
C VAL A 69 5.67 1.31 -4.59
N LEU A 70 5.87 2.05 -5.69
CA LEU A 70 6.75 3.23 -5.67
C LEU A 70 6.28 4.29 -4.66
N ASP A 71 4.98 4.54 -4.54
CA ASP A 71 4.44 5.48 -3.54
C ASP A 71 4.76 5.05 -2.12
N LEU A 72 4.65 3.75 -1.82
CA LEU A 72 5.05 3.19 -0.53
C LEU A 72 6.54 3.43 -0.28
N LEU A 73 7.41 3.16 -1.26
CA LEU A 73 8.86 3.38 -1.11
C LEU A 73 9.17 4.85 -0.81
N CYS A 74 8.52 5.77 -1.51
CA CYS A 74 8.68 7.20 -1.27
C CYS A 74 8.14 7.59 0.12
N THR A 75 7.00 7.01 0.53
CA THR A 75 6.39 7.24 1.85
C THR A 75 7.29 6.78 2.99
N LEU A 76 7.99 5.65 2.82
CA LEU A 76 8.90 5.10 3.82
C LEU A 76 10.31 5.72 3.76
N GLY A 77 10.58 6.55 2.75
CA GLY A 77 11.90 7.08 2.45
C GLY A 77 12.90 6.04 1.92
N ALA A 78 12.40 4.88 1.50
CA ALA A 78 13.17 3.72 1.06
C ALA A 78 13.50 3.77 -0.45
N ILE A 79 13.97 4.93 -0.93
CA ILE A 79 14.33 5.13 -2.34
C ILE A 79 15.83 4.82 -2.56
N PRO A 80 16.25 4.40 -3.77
CA PRO A 80 17.63 3.98 -3.99
C PRO A 80 18.63 5.13 -3.90
N LYS A 81 19.70 4.97 -3.09
CA LYS A 81 20.75 5.99 -2.88
C LYS A 81 21.42 6.48 -4.17
N ARG A 82 21.47 5.65 -5.23
CA ARG A 82 22.13 6.00 -6.52
C ARG A 82 21.54 7.24 -7.20
N PHE A 83 20.29 7.59 -6.89
CA PHE A 83 19.65 8.79 -7.43
C PHE A 83 20.09 10.07 -6.72
N GLY A 84 20.63 9.98 -5.51
CA GLY A 84 21.08 11.14 -4.73
C GLY A 84 19.96 12.06 -4.25
N PHE A 85 18.70 11.63 -4.33
CA PHE A 85 17.54 12.41 -3.87
C PHE A 85 17.40 12.36 -2.35
N ASN A 86 16.86 13.45 -1.77
CA ASN A 86 16.48 13.47 -0.37
C ASN A 86 15.02 12.99 -0.22
N PRO A 87 14.76 11.83 0.43
CA PRO A 87 13.42 11.30 0.54
C PRO A 87 12.44 12.23 1.30
N ALA A 88 12.93 13.05 2.23
CA ALA A 88 12.11 13.94 3.05
C ALA A 88 11.56 15.17 2.28
N THR A 89 12.18 15.50 1.15
CA THR A 89 11.82 16.64 0.29
C THR A 89 11.64 16.21 -1.17
N LEU A 90 11.39 14.93 -1.41
CA LEU A 90 11.26 14.36 -2.75
C LEU A 90 10.17 15.10 -3.54
N THR A 91 10.55 15.60 -4.71
CA THR A 91 9.66 16.34 -5.62
C THR A 91 8.98 15.40 -6.62
N LEU A 92 7.89 15.84 -7.25
CA LEU A 92 7.22 15.04 -8.29
C LEU A 92 8.14 14.72 -9.50
N PRO A 93 8.99 15.65 -9.99
CA PRO A 93 10.02 15.30 -10.97
C PRO A 93 10.94 14.17 -10.53
N GLU A 94 11.46 14.20 -9.30
CA GLU A 94 12.36 13.16 -8.79
C GLU A 94 11.65 11.82 -8.64
N TYR A 95 10.39 11.82 -8.18
CA TYR A 95 9.53 10.64 -8.18
C TYR A 95 9.44 9.98 -9.57
N PHE A 96 9.23 10.77 -10.63
CA PHE A 96 9.21 10.22 -11.99
C PHE A 96 10.59 9.75 -12.48
N GLN A 97 11.68 10.34 -12.00
CA GLN A 97 13.03 9.87 -12.32
C GLN A 97 13.31 8.50 -11.70
N LEU A 98 12.76 8.19 -10.52
CA LEU A 98 12.79 6.82 -9.98
C LEU A 98 12.10 5.84 -10.93
N ALA A 99 10.91 6.19 -11.40
CA ALA A 99 10.08 5.34 -12.25
C ALA A 99 10.59 5.17 -13.70
N ARG A 100 11.23 6.21 -14.26
CA ARG A 100 11.56 6.29 -15.70
C ARG A 100 13.03 6.57 -16.00
N GLY A 101 13.86 6.76 -14.98
CA GLY A 101 15.26 7.13 -15.12
C GLY A 101 15.44 8.60 -15.47
N ASN A 102 16.70 9.00 -15.55
CA ASN A 102 17.15 10.32 -15.97
C ASN A 102 18.44 10.19 -16.81
N ALA A 103 19.13 11.31 -17.06
CA ALA A 103 20.35 11.30 -17.87
C ALA A 103 21.54 10.54 -17.22
N THR A 104 21.52 10.34 -15.90
CA THR A 104 22.65 9.77 -15.14
C THR A 104 22.35 8.42 -14.52
N GLN A 105 21.08 8.06 -14.35
CA GLN A 105 20.62 6.86 -13.66
C GLN A 105 19.50 6.16 -14.43
N PHE A 106 19.61 4.84 -14.52
CA PHE A 106 18.52 4.00 -15.04
C PHE A 106 17.34 3.96 -14.08
N ALA A 107 16.14 3.86 -14.67
CA ALA A 107 14.90 3.61 -13.95
C ALA A 107 15.03 2.41 -13.01
N MET A 108 14.21 2.41 -11.96
CA MET A 108 13.97 1.21 -11.17
C MET A 108 13.33 0.11 -12.04
N GLU A 109 13.58 -1.15 -11.70
CA GLU A 109 13.03 -2.30 -12.44
C GLU A 109 11.49 -2.30 -12.34
N MET A 110 10.83 -2.70 -13.41
CA MET A 110 9.40 -3.01 -13.39
C MET A 110 9.16 -4.48 -13.69
N THR A 111 8.19 -5.08 -13.01
CA THR A 111 7.76 -6.47 -13.27
C THR A 111 6.26 -6.60 -13.08
N LYS A 112 5.69 -7.74 -13.49
CA LYS A 112 4.25 -8.01 -13.35
C LYS A 112 3.85 -8.06 -11.88
N TRP A 113 2.72 -7.44 -11.60
CA TRP A 113 2.03 -7.57 -10.31
C TRP A 113 1.20 -8.84 -10.32
N PHE A 114 1.76 -9.90 -9.73
CA PHE A 114 1.16 -11.25 -9.70
C PHE A 114 0.78 -11.73 -11.12
N ASP A 115 -0.37 -12.37 -11.27
CA ASP A 115 -0.87 -12.88 -12.54
C ASP A 115 -1.66 -11.84 -13.35
N THR A 116 -1.56 -10.56 -12.98
CA THR A 116 -2.26 -9.47 -13.67
C THR A 116 -1.44 -8.93 -14.86
N ASN A 117 -2.05 -8.02 -15.63
CA ASN A 117 -1.36 -7.24 -16.64
C ASN A 117 -0.79 -5.90 -16.10
N TYR A 118 -0.98 -5.62 -14.81
CA TYR A 118 -0.38 -4.46 -14.16
C TYR A 118 1.11 -4.73 -13.89
N HIS A 119 1.93 -3.69 -13.97
CA HIS A 119 3.35 -3.75 -13.65
C HIS A 119 3.66 -2.77 -12.51
N TYR A 120 4.47 -3.20 -11.55
CA TYR A 120 4.87 -2.39 -10.41
C TYR A 120 6.38 -2.11 -10.44
N ILE A 121 6.81 -1.09 -9.71
CA ILE A 121 8.22 -0.76 -9.53
C ILE A 121 8.80 -1.64 -8.42
N VAL A 122 9.79 -2.45 -8.78
CA VAL A 122 10.44 -3.39 -7.86
C VAL A 122 11.29 -2.62 -6.85
N PRO A 123 11.03 -2.77 -5.55
CA PRO A 123 11.89 -2.20 -4.51
C PRO A 123 13.36 -2.64 -4.62
N GLU A 124 14.29 -1.72 -4.38
CA GLU A 124 15.73 -1.99 -4.35
C GLU A 124 16.26 -1.89 -2.91
N TRP A 125 16.21 -3.00 -2.18
CA TRP A 125 16.68 -3.06 -0.79
C TRP A 125 18.17 -3.39 -0.71
N HIS A 126 18.83 -2.70 0.22
CA HIS A 126 20.22 -2.93 0.60
C HIS A 126 20.33 -3.03 2.13
N ALA A 127 21.42 -3.63 2.61
CA ALA A 127 21.64 -3.74 4.06
C ALA A 127 21.78 -2.37 4.75
N ASP A 128 22.15 -1.34 3.99
CA ASP A 128 22.28 0.04 4.42
C ASP A 128 21.10 0.92 3.96
N THR A 129 19.95 0.33 3.57
CA THR A 129 18.74 1.10 3.30
C THR A 129 18.31 1.83 4.57
N GLU A 130 18.21 3.16 4.47
CA GLU A 130 17.72 4.03 5.53
C GLU A 130 16.24 4.33 5.29
N PHE A 131 15.47 4.40 6.37
CA PHE A 131 14.05 4.77 6.32
C PHE A 131 13.89 6.18 6.86
N ALA A 132 13.18 7.01 6.12
CA ALA A 132 12.86 8.37 6.48
C ALA A 132 11.41 8.64 6.07
N VAL A 133 10.47 8.46 7.01
CA VAL A 133 9.04 8.59 6.73
C VAL A 133 8.73 9.96 6.13
N ASN A 134 8.16 9.96 4.93
CA ASN A 134 7.60 11.11 4.25
C ASN A 134 6.15 10.82 3.85
N ALA A 135 5.24 10.89 4.84
CA ALA A 135 3.82 10.61 4.63
C ALA A 135 3.02 11.80 4.08
N LYS A 136 3.67 12.91 3.70
CA LYS A 136 3.00 14.17 3.32
C LYS A 136 1.96 14.00 2.22
N ASN A 137 2.31 13.26 1.16
CA ASN A 137 1.39 13.03 0.03
C ASN A 137 0.14 12.26 0.46
N LEU A 138 0.30 11.18 1.23
CA LEU A 138 -0.83 10.38 1.69
C LEU A 138 -1.68 11.15 2.71
N ILE A 139 -1.06 11.88 3.63
CA ILE A 139 -1.77 12.74 4.60
C ILE A 139 -2.57 13.81 3.87
N ALA A 140 -2.02 14.44 2.83
CA ALA A 140 -2.75 15.42 2.02
C ALA A 140 -3.99 14.81 1.37
N GLN A 141 -3.91 13.58 0.82
CA GLN A 141 -5.08 12.89 0.28
C GLN A 141 -6.10 12.51 1.36
N ILE A 142 -5.65 12.11 2.56
CA ILE A 142 -6.51 11.85 3.72
C ILE A 142 -7.28 13.11 4.11
N GLN A 143 -6.57 14.24 4.24
CA GLN A 143 -7.16 15.52 4.60
C GLN A 143 -8.12 16.01 3.51
N GLU A 144 -7.78 15.83 2.24
CA GLU A 144 -8.64 16.17 1.10
C GLU A 144 -9.96 15.39 1.14
N ALA A 145 -9.92 14.08 1.33
CA ALA A 145 -11.12 13.24 1.41
C ALA A 145 -11.98 13.60 2.64
N LYS A 146 -11.34 13.87 3.78
CA LYS A 146 -12.02 14.29 5.01
C LYS A 146 -12.66 15.66 4.92
N ALA A 147 -12.01 16.62 4.26
CA ALA A 147 -12.57 17.95 4.02
C ALA A 147 -13.85 17.89 3.17
N GLN A 148 -14.02 16.84 2.36
CA GLN A 148 -15.24 16.56 1.61
C GLN A 148 -16.31 15.79 2.42
N GLY A 149 -16.04 15.45 3.68
CA GLY A 149 -16.97 14.75 4.56
C GLY A 149 -17.07 13.25 4.32
N HIS A 150 -16.07 12.63 3.68
CA HIS A 150 -16.06 11.19 3.43
C HIS A 150 -15.52 10.41 4.63
N ASP A 151 -16.18 9.29 4.94
CA ASP A 151 -15.60 8.22 5.75
C ASP A 151 -14.60 7.44 4.90
N ILE A 152 -13.38 7.28 5.41
CA ILE A 152 -12.25 6.77 4.63
C ILE A 152 -11.58 5.58 5.31
N LYS A 153 -10.85 4.84 4.47
CA LYS A 153 -9.96 3.76 4.85
C LYS A 153 -8.69 3.86 4.01
N PRO A 154 -7.62 4.51 4.51
CA PRO A 154 -6.32 4.47 3.86
C PRO A 154 -5.92 3.03 3.55
N THR A 155 -5.56 2.77 2.30
CA THR A 155 -5.27 1.44 1.78
C THR A 155 -3.89 1.44 1.16
N LEU A 156 -3.02 0.56 1.65
CA LEU A 156 -1.63 0.50 1.24
C LEU A 156 -1.19 -0.94 1.13
N VAL A 157 -0.37 -1.23 0.13
CA VAL A 157 0.45 -2.44 0.14
C VAL A 157 1.42 -2.37 1.32
N THR A 158 1.60 -3.48 2.02
CA THR A 158 2.51 -3.48 3.17
C THR A 158 3.97 -3.56 2.74
N PRO A 159 4.87 -3.04 3.59
CA PRO A 159 6.30 -3.17 3.39
C PRO A 159 6.90 -4.48 3.96
N LEU A 160 6.09 -5.47 4.33
CA LEU A 160 6.55 -6.65 5.08
C LEU A 160 7.06 -7.80 4.21
N PRO A 161 8.14 -8.45 4.68
CA PRO A 161 9.50 -8.11 4.30
C PRO A 161 9.76 -8.38 2.82
N CYS A 162 10.36 -7.37 2.19
CA CYS A 162 11.49 -7.30 1.25
C CYS A 162 12.13 -8.58 0.66
N CYS A 163 11.90 -9.78 1.17
CA CYS A 163 12.52 -11.03 0.71
C CYS A 163 11.76 -11.69 -0.47
N GLY A 164 10.42 -11.56 -0.52
CA GLY A 164 9.62 -12.19 -1.58
C GLY A 164 9.56 -11.39 -2.89
N TRP A 165 9.64 -10.05 -2.78
CA TRP A 165 9.34 -9.14 -3.91
C TRP A 165 10.52 -8.34 -4.43
N ALA A 166 11.68 -8.42 -3.78
CA ALA A 166 12.86 -7.67 -4.19
C ALA A 166 13.98 -8.58 -4.65
N LYS A 167 14.78 -8.08 -5.58
CA LYS A 167 16.02 -8.73 -5.98
C LYS A 167 17.18 -8.13 -5.17
N PRO A 168 17.94 -8.94 -4.40
CA PRO A 168 19.17 -8.45 -3.79
C PRO A 168 20.17 -8.09 -4.91
N LYS A 169 20.59 -6.83 -4.98
CA LYS A 169 21.64 -6.38 -5.91
C LYS A 169 22.99 -6.26 -5.19
N ALA A 170 23.72 -7.36 -5.07
CA ALA A 170 25.19 -7.47 -4.95
C ALA A 170 25.59 -8.96 -4.85
N LYS A 171 26.84 -9.30 -5.22
CA LYS A 171 27.48 -10.64 -5.08
C LYS A 171 27.64 -11.07 -3.59
N ALA A 172 26.56 -11.10 -2.83
CA ALA A 172 26.52 -11.82 -1.57
C ALA A 172 26.09 -13.26 -1.86
N SER A 173 27.07 -14.16 -1.89
CA SER A 173 26.85 -15.60 -1.82
C SER A 173 26.17 -15.92 -0.49
N ASN A 174 24.84 -15.80 -0.48
CA ASN A 174 23.85 -16.31 0.48
C ASN A 174 22.54 -15.60 0.15
N ALA A 175 21.76 -16.17 -0.76
CA ALA A 175 20.36 -15.79 -0.87
C ALA A 175 19.69 -16.09 0.49
N SER A 176 19.09 -15.05 1.09
CA SER A 176 18.54 -14.98 2.45
C SER A 176 19.56 -14.70 3.58
N PRO A 177 19.82 -13.40 3.84
CA PRO A 177 19.46 -12.84 5.14
C PRO A 177 19.03 -11.36 5.02
N CYS A 178 18.13 -11.03 4.09
CA CYS A 178 17.75 -9.63 3.91
C CYS A 178 16.95 -9.14 5.13
N CYS A 179 17.59 -8.22 5.87
CA CYS A 179 16.97 -7.21 6.71
C CYS A 179 16.33 -7.64 8.06
N ARG A 180 17.13 -8.16 9.00
CA ARG A 180 16.77 -8.00 10.43
C ARG A 180 16.73 -6.53 10.88
N ASN A 181 17.40 -5.64 10.14
CA ASN A 181 17.50 -4.20 10.46
C ASN A 181 16.65 -3.30 9.54
N CYS A 182 15.97 -3.83 8.52
CA CYS A 182 15.12 -3.03 7.64
C CYS A 182 13.65 -3.22 8.04
N SER A 183 13.32 -2.98 9.31
CA SER A 183 11.92 -2.90 9.70
C SER A 183 11.36 -1.57 9.20
N PRO A 184 10.39 -1.58 8.28
CA PRO A 184 9.77 -0.36 7.81
C PRO A 184 9.05 0.33 8.98
N PRO A 185 9.10 1.67 9.10
CA PRO A 185 8.48 2.45 10.18
C PRO A 185 6.93 2.51 10.08
N THR A 186 6.29 1.38 9.79
CA THR A 186 4.84 1.22 9.64
C THR A 186 4.06 1.66 10.88
N PRO A 187 4.49 1.35 12.12
CA PRO A 187 3.83 1.88 13.31
C PRO A 187 3.82 3.41 13.38
N ASN A 188 4.90 4.07 12.95
CA ASN A 188 4.97 5.53 12.92
C ASN A 188 4.02 6.12 11.88
N CYS A 189 3.92 5.48 10.70
CA CYS A 189 2.92 5.84 9.70
C CYS A 189 1.50 5.71 10.26
N CYS A 190 1.19 4.59 10.93
CA CYS A 190 -0.12 4.34 11.54
C CYS A 190 -0.44 5.35 12.64
N ALA A 191 0.53 5.69 13.49
CA ALA A 191 0.36 6.70 14.53
C ALA A 191 0.06 8.09 13.94
N ASN A 192 0.74 8.47 12.85
CA ASN A 192 0.45 9.71 12.14
C ASN A 192 -0.97 9.72 11.57
N TRP A 193 -1.43 8.61 10.98
CA TRP A 193 -2.79 8.53 10.45
C TRP A 193 -3.85 8.54 11.57
N TYR A 194 -3.58 7.88 12.69
CA TYR A 194 -4.45 7.96 13.86
C TYR A 194 -4.57 9.41 14.35
N ALA A 195 -3.45 10.16 14.39
CA ALA A 195 -3.45 11.57 14.75
C ALA A 195 -4.25 12.45 13.77
N GLU A 196 -4.31 12.08 12.48
CA GLU A 196 -5.21 12.69 11.50
C GLU A 196 -6.68 12.27 11.70
N GLY A 197 -7.00 11.46 12.71
CA GLY A 197 -8.33 10.95 13.04
C GLY A 197 -8.78 9.78 12.16
N VAL A 198 -7.86 9.04 11.54
CA VAL A 198 -8.19 7.83 10.76
C VAL A 198 -8.58 6.71 11.72
N ASP A 199 -9.72 6.08 11.46
CA ASP A 199 -10.23 4.98 12.29
C ASP A 199 -9.86 3.61 11.71
N TRP A 200 -10.04 3.42 10.40
CA TRP A 200 -9.69 2.18 9.70
C TRP A 200 -8.53 2.38 8.74
N ILE A 201 -7.64 1.39 8.65
CA ILE A 201 -6.69 1.22 7.56
C ILE A 201 -6.83 -0.17 6.94
N GLN A 202 -6.47 -0.29 5.67
CA GLN A 202 -6.25 -1.56 5.01
C GLN A 202 -4.78 -1.71 4.62
N LEU A 203 -4.22 -2.84 5.03
CA LEU A 203 -2.86 -3.26 4.75
C LEU A 203 -2.92 -4.48 3.84
N ASP A 204 -2.58 -4.28 2.58
CA ASP A 204 -2.63 -5.30 1.55
C ASP A 204 -1.39 -6.22 1.61
N GLU A 205 -1.66 -7.51 1.81
CA GLU A 205 -0.71 -8.63 1.92
C GLU A 205 -0.99 -9.72 0.85
N PRO A 206 -1.03 -9.40 -0.45
CA PRO A 206 -1.40 -10.37 -1.49
C PRO A 206 -0.40 -11.51 -1.68
N ILE A 207 0.80 -11.41 -1.12
CA ILE A 207 1.78 -12.50 -1.11
C ILE A 207 1.29 -13.72 -0.31
N LEU A 208 0.35 -13.54 0.63
CA LEU A 208 -0.35 -14.64 1.29
C LEU A 208 -1.20 -15.47 0.31
N SER A 209 -1.53 -14.95 -0.87
CA SER A 209 -2.23 -15.66 -1.93
C SER A 209 -1.28 -16.34 -2.91
N ALA A 210 0.01 -16.40 -2.59
CA ALA A 210 1.06 -17.09 -3.33
C ALA A 210 1.91 -17.91 -2.34
N ASP A 211 3.04 -18.46 -2.78
CA ASP A 211 3.95 -19.24 -1.93
C ASP A 211 4.76 -18.33 -0.99
N ALA A 212 4.16 -17.94 0.14
CA ALA A 212 4.84 -17.20 1.20
C ALA A 212 5.78 -18.13 2.00
N ASP A 213 7.09 -17.87 1.96
CA ASP A 213 8.05 -18.68 2.70
C ASP A 213 7.96 -18.49 4.23
N ALA A 214 8.49 -19.45 4.99
CA ALA A 214 8.40 -19.45 6.46
C ALA A 214 9.07 -18.23 7.12
N ASN A 215 10.10 -17.64 6.52
CA ASN A 215 10.72 -16.43 7.05
C ASN A 215 9.80 -15.22 6.85
N TRP A 216 9.12 -15.14 5.70
CA TRP A 216 8.14 -14.11 5.42
C TRP A 216 6.97 -14.18 6.42
N ILE A 217 6.42 -15.38 6.63
CA ILE A 217 5.33 -15.61 7.59
C ILE A 217 5.72 -15.14 9.00
N LYS A 218 6.93 -15.50 9.46
CA LYS A 218 7.44 -15.06 10.77
C LYS A 218 7.62 -13.54 10.88
N ALA A 219 8.01 -12.89 9.79
CA ALA A 219 8.18 -11.45 9.77
C ALA A 219 6.84 -10.71 9.85
N VAL A 220 5.80 -11.23 9.18
CA VAL A 220 4.44 -10.69 9.30
C VAL A 220 3.92 -10.78 10.73
N GLU A 221 4.09 -11.91 11.40
CA GLU A 221 3.71 -12.00 12.82
C GLU A 221 4.41 -10.96 13.68
N THR A 222 5.70 -10.73 13.42
CA THR A 222 6.50 -9.78 14.20
C THR A 222 6.03 -8.36 13.98
N ALA A 223 5.85 -7.94 12.73
CA ALA A 223 5.49 -6.58 12.44
C ALA A 223 4.04 -6.23 12.77
N TYR A 224 3.09 -7.13 12.55
CA TYR A 224 1.71 -6.84 12.96
C TYR A 224 1.58 -6.74 14.48
N LYS A 225 2.42 -7.44 15.27
CA LYS A 225 2.48 -7.22 16.73
C LYS A 225 2.89 -5.78 17.08
N GLU A 226 3.78 -5.16 16.30
CA GLU A 226 4.15 -3.75 16.48
C GLU A 226 2.99 -2.79 16.16
N LEU A 227 2.05 -3.21 15.30
CA LEU A 227 0.89 -2.41 14.93
C LEU A 227 -0.26 -2.47 15.95
N ALA A 228 -0.24 -3.42 16.89
CA ALA A 228 -1.34 -3.68 17.83
C ALA A 228 -1.77 -2.44 18.65
N ASN A 229 -0.83 -1.54 18.94
CA ASN A 229 -1.04 -0.40 19.85
C ASN A 229 -1.07 0.96 19.13
N THR A 230 -1.30 0.96 17.82
CA THR A 230 -1.30 2.20 17.00
C THR A 230 -2.63 2.97 17.08
N GLY A 231 -3.68 2.40 17.65
CA GLY A 231 -5.01 3.01 17.79
C GLY A 231 -5.90 2.87 16.56
N VAL A 232 -5.33 2.63 15.36
CA VAL A 232 -6.11 2.36 14.14
C VAL A 232 -6.60 0.92 14.08
N ARG A 233 -7.81 0.73 13.56
CA ARG A 233 -8.34 -0.59 13.23
C ARG A 233 -7.80 -1.06 11.89
N ILE A 234 -7.31 -2.28 11.85
CA ILE A 234 -6.57 -2.83 10.70
C ILE A 234 -7.41 -3.88 10.00
N ILE A 235 -7.60 -3.72 8.69
CA ILE A 235 -8.03 -4.77 7.77
C ILE A 235 -6.78 -5.28 7.06
N ILE A 236 -6.54 -6.58 7.11
CA ILE A 236 -5.53 -7.21 6.23
C ILE A 236 -6.19 -7.62 4.92
N GLY A 237 -5.67 -7.11 3.80
CA GLY A 237 -6.20 -7.32 2.46
C GLY A 237 -5.47 -8.44 1.73
N THR A 238 -6.21 -9.44 1.23
CA THR A 238 -5.66 -10.52 0.39
C THR A 238 -6.48 -10.67 -0.88
N TYR A 239 -5.83 -11.02 -1.99
CA TYR A 239 -6.49 -11.15 -3.29
C TYR A 239 -5.65 -11.95 -4.29
N PHE A 240 -6.28 -12.34 -5.39
CA PHE A 240 -5.75 -13.13 -6.51
C PHE A 240 -5.79 -14.65 -6.34
N ALA A 241 -5.83 -15.18 -5.12
CA ALA A 241 -6.05 -16.60 -4.86
C ALA A 241 -6.59 -16.84 -3.43
N SER A 242 -6.75 -18.12 -3.08
CA SER A 242 -7.13 -18.55 -1.73
C SER A 242 -6.03 -18.25 -0.72
N VAL A 243 -6.42 -17.85 0.50
CA VAL A 243 -5.52 -17.73 1.67
C VAL A 243 -5.97 -18.63 2.82
N ALA A 244 -6.77 -19.66 2.50
CA ALA A 244 -7.34 -20.59 3.47
C ALA A 244 -6.30 -21.25 4.38
N GLU A 245 -5.12 -21.58 3.84
CA GLU A 245 -4.02 -22.19 4.61
C GLU A 245 -3.44 -21.26 5.70
N HIS A 246 -3.56 -19.95 5.52
CA HIS A 246 -3.09 -18.95 6.46
C HIS A 246 -4.16 -18.52 7.48
N LEU A 247 -5.31 -19.18 7.54
CA LEU A 247 -6.39 -18.83 8.48
C LEU A 247 -5.90 -18.71 9.92
N ASN A 248 -5.07 -19.64 10.40
CA ASN A 248 -4.57 -19.62 11.77
C ASN A 248 -3.62 -18.44 12.03
N LEU A 249 -2.74 -18.12 11.06
CA LEU A 249 -1.88 -16.94 11.12
C LEU A 249 -2.74 -15.68 11.20
N LEU A 250 -3.64 -15.48 10.23
CA LEU A 250 -4.51 -14.31 10.15
C LEU A 250 -5.33 -14.11 11.43
N LYS A 251 -5.81 -15.21 12.02
CA LYS A 251 -6.51 -15.19 13.31
C LYS A 251 -5.61 -14.84 14.48
N ALA A 252 -4.31 -15.12 14.43
CA ALA A 252 -3.38 -14.76 15.50
C ALA A 252 -2.98 -13.28 15.46
N LEU A 253 -3.01 -12.64 14.28
CA LEU A 253 -2.62 -11.24 14.13
C LEU A 253 -3.57 -10.28 14.89
N PRO A 254 -3.07 -9.14 15.39
CA PRO A 254 -3.87 -8.08 16.02
C PRO A 254 -4.62 -7.23 14.99
N VAL A 255 -5.33 -7.88 14.07
CA VAL A 255 -6.17 -7.24 13.05
C VAL A 255 -7.64 -7.29 13.45
N HIS A 256 -8.41 -6.36 12.88
CA HIS A 256 -9.82 -6.15 13.17
C HIS A 256 -10.73 -6.64 12.04
N GLY A 257 -10.16 -6.86 10.84
CA GLY A 257 -10.85 -7.44 9.70
C GLY A 257 -9.89 -8.17 8.77
N VAL A 258 -10.45 -9.07 7.96
CA VAL A 258 -9.77 -9.77 6.87
C VAL A 258 -10.60 -9.52 5.62
N HIS A 259 -9.94 -9.14 4.53
CA HIS A 259 -10.52 -9.09 3.19
C HIS A 259 -9.95 -10.26 2.37
N ILE A 260 -10.85 -11.11 1.85
CA ILE A 260 -10.53 -12.31 1.06
C ILE A 260 -11.18 -12.23 -0.32
N ASP A 261 -10.53 -12.84 -1.30
CA ASP A 261 -11.04 -12.95 -2.67
C ASP A 261 -11.98 -14.14 -2.83
N CYS A 262 -13.27 -13.88 -2.65
CA CYS A 262 -14.33 -14.85 -2.90
C CYS A 262 -14.76 -14.93 -4.37
N VAL A 263 -14.09 -14.22 -5.29
CA VAL A 263 -14.35 -14.32 -6.73
C VAL A 263 -13.45 -15.42 -7.32
N ARG A 264 -12.16 -15.37 -7.04
CA ARG A 264 -11.19 -16.35 -7.52
C ARG A 264 -11.08 -17.60 -6.65
N ALA A 265 -11.40 -17.48 -5.36
CA ALA A 265 -11.40 -18.60 -4.42
C ALA A 265 -12.67 -18.57 -3.52
N PRO A 266 -13.86 -18.75 -4.11
CA PRO A 266 -15.14 -18.71 -3.38
C PRO A 266 -15.24 -19.75 -2.26
N GLU A 267 -14.56 -20.89 -2.39
CA GLU A 267 -14.58 -22.00 -1.44
C GLU A 267 -14.01 -21.64 -0.07
N GLN A 268 -13.11 -20.65 0.02
CA GLN A 268 -12.54 -20.22 1.29
C GLN A 268 -13.57 -19.51 2.18
N LEU A 269 -14.68 -19.02 1.61
CA LEU A 269 -15.69 -18.25 2.34
C LEU A 269 -16.27 -19.04 3.51
N ALA A 270 -16.65 -20.31 3.31
CA ALA A 270 -17.24 -21.14 4.36
C ALA A 270 -16.26 -21.31 5.53
N LEU A 271 -14.99 -21.59 5.21
CA LEU A 271 -13.93 -21.75 6.20
C LEU A 271 -13.72 -20.48 7.04
N PHE A 272 -13.63 -19.32 6.40
CA PHE A 272 -13.46 -18.05 7.11
C PHE A 272 -14.72 -17.65 7.89
N ALA A 273 -15.92 -17.84 7.35
CA ALA A 273 -17.17 -17.54 8.03
C ALA A 273 -17.32 -18.33 9.35
N ASP A 274 -16.97 -19.61 9.34
CA ASP A 274 -17.07 -20.48 10.52
C ASP A 274 -16.01 -20.19 11.59
N ALA A 275 -14.78 -19.89 11.15
CA ALA A 275 -13.62 -19.84 12.03
C ALA A 275 -13.22 -18.43 12.50
N TRP A 276 -13.50 -17.38 11.71
CA TRP A 276 -13.09 -16.00 12.00
C TRP A 276 -13.90 -15.38 13.14
N TYR A 277 -15.23 -15.57 13.13
CA TYR A 277 -16.15 -14.98 14.10
C TYR A 277 -15.94 -15.49 15.54
N ARG A 278 -15.27 -16.64 15.73
CA ARG A 278 -15.06 -17.23 17.06
C ARG A 278 -14.01 -16.49 17.91
N LYS A 279 -13.27 -15.52 17.36
CA LYS A 279 -12.29 -14.71 18.10
C LYS A 279 -12.93 -13.58 18.93
N THR A 280 -14.09 -13.06 18.52
CA THR A 280 -14.69 -11.85 19.12
C THR A 280 -15.54 -12.11 20.37
N LYS A 281 -15.73 -13.36 20.79
CA LYS A 281 -16.49 -13.68 22.02
C LYS A 281 -15.69 -13.65 23.33
N SER A 282 -14.35 -13.52 23.32
CA SER A 282 -13.55 -13.56 24.55
C SER A 282 -13.02 -12.21 25.06
N CYS A 283 -13.34 -11.08 24.43
CA CYS A 283 -12.98 -9.74 24.92
C CYS A 283 -14.23 -8.85 25.02
N ARG A 284 -15.10 -9.15 25.99
CA ARG A 284 -16.06 -8.19 26.56
C ARG A 284 -16.10 -8.38 28.08
N SER A 285 -15.16 -7.70 28.72
CA SER A 285 -15.08 -7.33 30.14
C SER A 285 -13.74 -6.60 30.22
N VAL A 286 -13.69 -5.28 30.19
CA VAL A 286 -14.24 -4.32 31.14
C VAL A 286 -14.54 -3.00 30.42
#